data_AF-A0A356Z8S4-F1
#
_entry.id   AF-A0A356Z8S4-F1
#
_cell.length_a   1.000
_cell.length_b   1.000
_cell.length_c   1.000
_cell.angle_alpha   90.00
_cell.angle_beta   90.00
_cell.angle_gamma   90.00
#
_symmetry.space_group_name_H-M   'P 1'
#
loop_
_entity.id
_entity.type
_entity.pdbx_description
1 polymer ?
#
loop_
_entity_poly.entity_id
_entity_poly.type
_entity_poly.pdbx_seq_one_letter_code
_entity_poly.pdbx_strand_id
1 'polypeptide(L)'
;MSPSFGRGAMTNSWEDMSNTGCFVIAGSNCAENHPVAMRWINRARAKGAKVIVVDPRFTRTASAADIFAQIRPGTDIAYLGAIINYICENKLYDDYYLKAFTNAY
;
A
#
# COMPACT_ATOMS: atom_id res chain seq x y z
N MET A 1 1.15 -19.76 10.72
CA MET A 1 -0.12 -19.02 10.56
C MET A 1 0.23 -17.53 10.52
N SER A 2 -0.40 -16.71 9.67
CA SER A 2 -0.08 -15.27 9.62
C SER A 2 -0.47 -14.60 10.95
N PRO A 3 0.41 -13.83 11.60
CA PRO A 3 0.19 -13.35 12.97
C PRO A 3 -0.90 -12.27 13.08
N SER A 4 -1.17 -11.50 12.03
CA SER A 4 -2.13 -10.39 12.09
C SER A 4 -3.58 -10.80 11.78
N PHE A 5 -3.79 -11.65 10.77
CA PHE A 5 -5.14 -11.97 10.27
C PHE A 5 -5.48 -13.47 10.27
N GLY A 6 -4.59 -14.32 10.79
CA GLY A 6 -4.78 -15.77 10.85
C GLY A 6 -4.64 -16.52 9.51
N ARG A 7 -4.59 -15.83 8.36
CA ARG A 7 -4.39 -16.43 7.02
C ARG A 7 -3.31 -15.71 6.21
N GLY A 8 -2.61 -16.45 5.34
CA GLY A 8 -1.52 -15.92 4.51
C GLY A 8 -1.88 -15.65 3.04
N ALA A 9 -3.14 -15.86 2.64
CA ALA A 9 -3.62 -15.49 1.31
C ALA A 9 -3.84 -13.98 1.21
N MET A 10 -3.88 -13.46 -0.02
CA MET A 10 -4.25 -12.06 -0.28
C MET A 10 -5.65 -11.77 0.28
N THR A 11 -5.83 -10.63 0.95
CA THR A 11 -7.09 -10.27 1.61
C THR A 11 -8.21 -9.88 0.64
N ASN A 12 -7.84 -9.39 -0.55
CA ASN A 12 -8.73 -8.90 -1.60
C ASN A 12 -8.39 -9.57 -2.93
N SER A 13 -9.22 -9.36 -3.97
CA SER A 13 -8.97 -9.87 -5.33
C SER A 13 -8.29 -8.82 -6.24
N TRP A 14 -7.81 -9.24 -7.41
CA TRP A 14 -7.19 -8.32 -8.38
C TRP A 14 -8.18 -7.27 -8.91
N GLU A 15 -9.43 -7.65 -9.12
CA GLU A 15 -10.50 -6.79 -9.61
C GLU A 15 -10.80 -5.65 -8.63
N ASP A 16 -10.73 -5.96 -7.33
CA ASP A 16 -11.02 -5.01 -6.25
C ASP A 16 -10.04 -3.84 -6.21
N MET A 17 -8.83 -4.01 -6.75
CA MET A 17 -7.88 -2.92 -6.93
C MET A 17 -8.47 -1.73 -7.71
N SER A 18 -9.47 -1.94 -8.57
CA SER A 18 -10.12 -0.83 -9.30
C SER A 18 -11.00 0.09 -8.44
N ASN A 19 -11.18 -0.23 -7.15
CA ASN A 19 -12.05 0.49 -6.22
C ASN A 19 -11.29 1.38 -5.24
N THR A 20 -9.97 1.25 -5.11
CA THR A 20 -9.21 2.08 -4.16
C THR A 20 -9.06 3.52 -4.66
N GLY A 21 -9.01 4.48 -3.73
CA GLY A 21 -8.58 5.85 -3.98
C GLY A 21 -7.07 6.09 -3.83
N CYS A 22 -6.34 5.12 -3.29
CA CYS A 22 -4.89 5.23 -3.08
C CYS A 22 -4.21 3.86 -3.14
N PHE A 23 -3.13 3.78 -3.89
CA PHE A 23 -2.23 2.64 -3.90
C PHE A 23 -0.93 3.02 -3.19
N VAL A 24 -0.50 2.15 -2.29
CA VAL A 24 0.86 2.13 -1.77
C VAL A 24 1.51 0.83 -2.26
N ILE A 25 2.34 0.95 -3.29
CA ILE A 25 3.07 -0.17 -3.89
C ILE A 25 4.48 -0.16 -3.28
N ALA A 26 4.66 -0.89 -2.19
CA ALA A 26 5.92 -0.98 -1.46
C ALA A 26 6.61 -2.33 -1.70
N GLY A 27 7.87 -2.32 -2.11
CA GLY A 27 8.66 -3.53 -2.33
C GLY A 27 8.14 -4.44 -3.47
N SER A 28 7.37 -3.89 -4.41
CA SER A 28 6.79 -4.64 -5.54
C SER A 28 6.99 -3.89 -6.86
N ASN A 29 7.37 -4.63 -7.90
CA ASN A 29 7.49 -4.13 -9.27
C ASN A 29 6.38 -4.74 -10.16
N CYS A 30 5.12 -4.41 -9.89
CA CYS A 30 3.98 -5.03 -10.55
C CYS A 30 3.92 -4.78 -12.07
N ALA A 31 4.47 -3.66 -12.57
CA ALA A 31 4.55 -3.41 -14.01
C ALA A 31 5.38 -4.46 -14.76
N GLU A 32 6.35 -5.08 -14.11
CA GLU A 32 7.21 -6.13 -14.69
C GLU A 32 6.79 -7.52 -14.23
N ASN A 33 6.48 -7.68 -12.94
CA ASN A 33 6.26 -8.99 -12.33
C ASN A 33 4.79 -9.46 -12.39
N HIS A 34 3.85 -8.52 -12.50
CA HIS A 34 2.41 -8.79 -12.55
C HIS A 34 1.70 -7.86 -13.56
N PRO A 35 2.11 -7.86 -14.84
CA PRO A 35 1.70 -6.82 -15.80
C PRO A 35 0.18 -6.72 -15.97
N VAL A 36 -0.56 -7.81 -15.79
CA VAL A 36 -2.04 -7.82 -15.83
C VAL A 36 -2.65 -6.98 -14.69
N ALA A 37 -1.99 -6.88 -13.53
CA ALA A 37 -2.44 -6.06 -12.41
C ALA A 37 -2.47 -4.56 -12.75
N MET A 38 -1.59 -4.10 -13.66
CA MET A 38 -1.56 -2.70 -14.11
C MET A 38 -2.87 -2.27 -14.76
N ARG A 39 -3.63 -3.20 -15.36
CA ARG A 39 -4.98 -2.91 -15.89
C ARG A 39 -5.90 -2.36 -14.80
N TRP A 40 -5.89 -2.97 -13.61
CA TRP A 40 -6.76 -2.59 -12.51
C TRP A 40 -6.28 -1.31 -11.82
N ILE A 41 -4.95 -1.14 -11.69
CA ILE A 41 -4.34 0.09 -11.19
C ILE A 41 -4.74 1.26 -12.10
N ASN A 42 -4.57 1.13 -13.42
CA ASN A 42 -4.92 2.18 -14.37
C ASN A 42 -6.41 2.54 -14.37
N ARG A 43 -7.30 1.56 -14.13
CA ARG A 43 -8.74 1.80 -13.96
C ARG A 43 -9.04 2.64 -12.74
N ALA A 44 -8.43 2.35 -11.60
CA ALA A 44 -8.58 3.17 -10.40
C ALA A 44 -7.97 4.57 -10.59
N ARG A 45 -6.80 4.68 -11.24
CA ARG A 45 -6.20 5.99 -11.59
C ARG A 45 -7.11 6.84 -12.46
N ALA A 46 -7.78 6.24 -13.45
CA ALA A 46 -8.76 6.94 -14.28
C ALA A 46 -9.95 7.49 -13.46
N LYS A 47 -10.22 6.95 -12.27
CA LYS A 47 -11.20 7.45 -11.29
C LYS A 47 -10.61 8.43 -10.28
N GLY A 48 -9.33 8.81 -10.42
CA GLY A 48 -8.65 9.77 -9.54
C GLY A 48 -7.80 9.13 -8.44
N ALA A 49 -7.62 7.81 -8.42
CA ALA A 49 -6.77 7.17 -7.43
C ALA A 49 -5.30 7.59 -7.54
N LYS A 50 -4.65 7.81 -6.40
CA LYS A 50 -3.21 8.13 -6.33
C LYS A 50 -2.37 6.86 -6.28
N VAL A 51 -1.21 6.88 -6.93
CA VAL A 51 -0.23 5.80 -6.90
C VAL A 51 1.07 6.27 -6.26
N ILE A 52 1.40 5.67 -5.12
CA ILE A 52 2.64 5.87 -4.40
C ILE A 52 3.47 4.60 -4.58
N VAL A 53 4.72 4.73 -5.03
CA VAL A 53 5.67 3.62 -5.15
C VAL A 53 6.81 3.83 -4.16
N VAL A 54 7.04 2.82 -3.32
CA VAL A 54 8.11 2.78 -2.33
C VAL A 54 9.09 1.68 -2.74
N ASP A 55 10.22 2.08 -3.34
CA ASP A 55 11.25 1.16 -3.81
C ASP A 55 12.61 1.88 -3.76
N PRO A 56 13.71 1.20 -3.40
CA PRO A 56 15.06 1.78 -3.50
C PRO A 56 15.47 2.12 -4.94
N ARG A 57 14.82 1.53 -5.95
CA ARG A 57 15.14 1.67 -7.37
C ARG A 57 14.00 2.33 -8.12
N PHE A 58 14.35 3.11 -9.13
CA PHE A 58 13.37 3.67 -10.05
C PHE A 58 13.00 2.64 -11.13
N THR A 59 12.00 1.80 -10.84
CA THR A 59 11.50 0.72 -11.71
C THR A 59 10.46 1.21 -12.73
N ARG A 60 9.99 0.34 -13.64
CA ARG A 60 8.84 0.65 -14.51
C ARG A 60 7.54 0.91 -13.74
N THR A 61 7.40 0.31 -12.56
CA THR A 61 6.27 0.61 -11.67
C THR A 61 6.42 2.03 -11.11
N ALA A 62 7.62 2.40 -10.67
CA ALA A 62 7.90 3.75 -10.16
C ALA A 62 7.70 4.84 -11.22
N SER A 63 8.05 4.59 -12.49
CA SER A 63 7.85 5.56 -13.56
C SER A 63 6.39 5.86 -13.86
N ALA A 64 5.46 5.01 -13.41
CA ALA A 64 4.02 5.22 -13.53
C ALA A 64 3.39 5.84 -12.27
N ALA A 65 4.17 6.09 -11.20
CA ALA A 65 3.67 6.59 -9.93
C ALA A 65 3.41 8.11 -9.96
N ASP A 66 2.49 8.57 -9.12
CA ASP A 66 2.33 10.00 -8.82
C ASP A 66 3.38 10.44 -7.78
N ILE A 67 3.75 9.56 -6.85
CA ILE A 67 4.81 9.78 -5.87
C ILE A 67 5.77 8.58 -5.90
N PHE A 68 7.05 8.86 -6.13
CA PHE A 68 8.12 7.89 -5.92
C PHE A 68 8.84 8.20 -4.61
N ALA A 69 8.60 7.39 -3.59
CA ALA A 69 9.24 7.47 -2.29
C ALA A 69 10.46 6.54 -2.28
N GLN A 70 11.62 7.08 -2.64
CA GLN A 70 12.86 6.31 -2.66
C GLN A 70 13.37 6.05 -1.22
N ILE A 71 13.44 4.78 -0.84
CA ILE A 71 13.99 4.36 0.47
C ILE A 71 15.37 3.73 0.31
N ARG A 72 16.15 3.64 1.39
CA ARG A 72 17.36 2.80 1.39
C ARG A 72 16.96 1.33 1.57
N PRO A 73 17.66 0.36 0.96
CA PRO A 73 17.37 -1.06 1.18
C PRO A 73 17.35 -1.41 2.67
N GLY A 74 16.31 -2.13 3.11
CA GLY A 74 16.14 -2.58 4.50
C GLY A 74 15.62 -1.52 5.47
N THR A 75 15.15 -0.36 4.99
CA THR A 75 14.61 0.73 5.83
C THR A 75 13.08 0.80 5.88
N ASP A 76 12.40 -0.25 5.40
CA ASP A 76 10.95 -0.35 5.32
C ASP A 76 10.26 -0.17 6.68
N ILE A 77 10.83 -0.71 7.76
CA ILE A 77 10.29 -0.56 9.12
C ILE A 77 10.34 0.91 9.57
N ALA A 78 11.42 1.63 9.25
CA ALA A 78 11.52 3.05 9.60
C ALA A 78 10.50 3.89 8.81
N TYR A 79 10.31 3.57 7.52
CA TYR A 79 9.30 4.21 6.68
C TYR A 79 7.87 3.96 7.19
N LEU A 80 7.50 2.70 7.45
CA LEU A 80 6.17 2.36 7.98
C LEU A 80 5.97 2.89 9.40
N GLY A 81 7.01 2.86 10.23
CA GLY A 81 7.00 3.43 11.58
C GLY A 81 6.74 4.94 11.59
N ALA A 82 7.34 5.68 10.66
CA ALA A 82 7.07 7.11 10.50
C ALA A 82 5.61 7.39 10.10
N ILE A 83 5.03 6.58 9.19
CA ILE A 83 3.61 6.69 8.81
C ILE A 83 2.70 6.41 10.01
N ILE A 84 2.96 5.33 10.76
CA ILE A 84 2.19 4.98 11.96
C ILE A 84 2.26 6.12 12.98
N ASN A 85 3.46 6.62 13.27
CA ASN A 85 3.65 7.72 14.21
C ASN A 85 2.86 8.97 13.78
N TYR A 86 2.94 9.37 12.51
CA TYR A 86 2.17 10.50 11.99
C TYR A 86 0.66 10.29 12.11
N ILE A 87 0.14 9.09 11.80
CA ILE A 87 -1.28 8.75 11.95
C ILE A 87 -1.72 8.86 13.42
N CYS A 88 -0.91 8.36 14.35
CA CYS A 88 -1.21 8.40 15.78
C CYS A 88 -1.16 9.83 16.34
N GLU A 89 -0.12 10.60 16.04
CA GLU A 89 0.05 11.98 16.52
C GLU A 89 -1.07 12.90 16.03
N ASN A 90 -1.55 12.68 14.82
CA ASN A 90 -2.60 13.48 14.19
C ASN A 90 -4.01 12.87 14.32
N LYS A 91 -4.17 11.76 15.05
CA LYS A 91 -5.45 11.05 15.24
C LYS A 91 -6.19 10.75 13.93
N LEU A 92 -5.46 10.29 12.91
CA LEU A 92 -5.98 10.01 11.56
C LEU A 92 -6.45 8.56 11.38
N TYR A 93 -6.52 7.79 12.46
CA TYR A 93 -7.00 6.42 12.46
C TYR A 93 -8.51 6.33 12.68
N ASP A 94 -9.12 5.22 12.27
CA ASP A 94 -10.52 4.92 12.58
C ASP A 94 -10.63 4.34 14.00
N ASP A 95 -11.07 5.18 14.94
CA ASP A 95 -11.20 4.83 16.36
C ASP A 95 -12.21 3.70 16.62
N TYR A 96 -13.32 3.67 15.87
CA TYR A 96 -14.32 2.62 16.01
C TYR A 96 -13.76 1.28 15.54
N TYR A 97 -13.14 1.27 14.35
CA TYR A 97 -12.58 0.05 13.79
C TYR A 97 -11.49 -0.53 14.69
N LEU A 98 -10.60 0.32 15.21
CA LEU A 98 -9.54 -0.11 16.14
C LEU A 98 -10.12 -0.80 17.38
N LYS A 99 -11.11 -0.20 18.04
CA LYS A 99 -11.70 -0.74 19.27
C LYS A 99 -12.53 -2.00 19.04
N ALA A 100 -13.23 -2.08 17.90
CA ALA A 100 -14.17 -3.16 17.64
C ALA A 100 -13.51 -4.40 17.00
N PHE A 101 -12.46 -4.23 16.21
CA PHE A 101 -11.95 -5.29 15.33
C PHE A 101 -10.45 -5.56 15.45
N THR A 102 -9.76 -4.89 16.37
CA THR A 102 -8.35 -5.16 16.67
C THR A 102 -8.16 -5.54 18.13
N ASN A 103 -6.91 -5.81 18.53
CA ASN A 103 -6.53 -6.08 19.92
C ASN A 103 -6.03 -4.81 20.65
N ALA A 104 -6.23 -3.62 20.08
CA ALA A 104 -5.94 -2.37 20.75
C ALA A 104 -6.89 -2.20 21.95
N TYR A 105 -6.30 -2.02 23.13
CA TYR A 105 -6.98 -1.75 24.40
C TYR A 105 -6.80 -0.28 24.81
#